data_AF-Q90WA9-F1
#
_entry.id   AF-Q90WA9-F1
#
_cell.length_a   1.000
_cell.length_b   1.000
_cell.length_c   1.000
_cell.angle_alpha   90.00
_cell.angle_beta   90.00
_cell.angle_gamma   90.00
#
_symmetry.space_group_name_H-M   'P 1'
#
loop_
_entity.id
_entity.type
_entity.pdbx_description
1 polymer ?
#
loop_
_entity_poly.entity_id
_entity_poly.type
_entity_poly.pdbx_seq_one_letter_code
_entity_poly.pdbx_strand_id
1 'polypeptide(L)'
;MSFTGKYELQSHENFEPFMKALGLPDDQIQKGKDIKSISEIVQNGNKFKITVTTGSKVMTNEFTIGEECEMELLTGEKAKCIVNMEGNNKLVANLKGLKSVTELNGDTITHTMTKGDLTYKRISKRI
;
A
#
# COMPACT_ATOMS: atom_id res chain seq x y z
N MET A 1 7.61 13.49 12.29
CA MET A 1 8.10 12.24 11.68
C MET A 1 7.52 12.19 10.28
N SER A 2 8.35 12.09 9.26
CA SER A 2 7.89 11.91 7.89
C SER A 2 7.82 10.42 7.56
N PHE A 3 6.91 10.02 6.69
CA PHE A 3 6.86 8.67 6.14
C PHE A 3 8.05 8.37 5.22
N THR A 4 8.94 9.33 5.01
CA THR A 4 10.06 9.20 4.09
C THR A 4 11.06 8.13 4.55
N GLY A 5 11.20 7.07 3.76
CA GLY A 5 12.08 5.96 4.06
C GLY A 5 11.87 4.77 3.13
N LYS A 6 12.77 3.80 3.21
CA LYS A 6 12.62 2.48 2.58
C LYS A 6 12.12 1.49 3.61
N TYR A 7 11.13 0.70 3.24
CA TYR A 7 10.48 -0.28 4.11
C TYR A 7 10.49 -1.65 3.43
N GLU A 8 11.07 -2.65 4.07
CA GLU A 8 11.01 -4.03 3.60
C GLU A 8 9.78 -4.73 4.22
N LEU A 9 9.01 -5.43 3.39
CA LEU A 9 7.95 -6.32 3.84
C LEU A 9 8.51 -7.35 4.84
N GLN A 10 7.95 -7.35 6.06
CA GLN A 10 8.28 -8.35 7.08
C GLN A 10 7.26 -9.47 7.09
N SER A 11 5.97 -9.12 7.05
CA SER A 11 4.88 -10.08 7.12
C SER A 11 3.61 -9.48 6.52
N HIS A 12 2.74 -10.36 6.04
CA HIS A 12 1.43 -9.99 5.52
C HIS A 12 0.42 -11.09 5.79
N GLU A 13 -0.85 -10.72 5.91
CA GLU A 13 -1.96 -11.58 6.29
C GLU A 13 -3.08 -11.40 5.26
N ASN A 14 -3.75 -12.49 4.89
CA ASN A 14 -4.84 -12.52 3.91
C ASN A 14 -4.46 -11.97 2.52
N PHE A 15 -3.19 -12.05 2.13
CA PHE A 15 -2.74 -11.63 0.80
C PHE A 15 -3.43 -12.42 -0.32
N GLU A 16 -3.42 -13.75 -0.24
CA GLU A 16 -3.99 -14.62 -1.27
C GLU A 16 -5.50 -14.39 -1.49
N PRO A 17 -6.37 -14.47 -0.46
CA PRO A 17 -7.81 -14.26 -0.66
C PRO A 17 -8.13 -12.82 -1.10
N PHE A 18 -7.39 -11.82 -0.60
CA PHE A 18 -7.62 -10.43 -0.98
C PHE A 18 -7.21 -10.14 -2.42
N MET A 19 -6.03 -10.59 -2.84
CA MET A 19 -5.56 -10.42 -4.21
C MET A 19 -6.46 -11.16 -5.21
N LYS A 20 -6.96 -12.34 -4.83
CA LYS A 20 -7.93 -13.09 -5.63
C LYS A 20 -9.27 -12.34 -5.75
N ALA A 21 -9.75 -11.72 -4.68
CA ALA A 21 -10.95 -10.89 -4.68
C ALA A 21 -10.77 -9.53 -5.40
N LEU A 22 -9.52 -9.12 -5.65
CA LEU A 22 -9.18 -8.01 -6.54
C LEU A 22 -9.07 -8.44 -8.01
N GLY A 23 -9.03 -9.75 -8.30
CA GLY A 23 -8.91 -10.27 -9.66
C GLY A 23 -7.47 -10.53 -10.12
N LEU A 24 -6.49 -10.57 -9.21
CA LEU A 24 -5.14 -11.02 -9.58
C LEU A 24 -5.17 -12.53 -9.92
N PRO A 25 -4.46 -12.96 -10.97
CA PRO A 25 -4.31 -14.37 -11.29
C PRO A 25 -3.45 -15.08 -10.22
N ASP A 26 -3.82 -16.33 -9.89
CA ASP A 26 -3.16 -17.12 -8.83
C ASP A 26 -1.63 -17.25 -9.03
N ASP A 27 -1.13 -17.26 -10.26
CA ASP A 27 0.32 -17.27 -10.56
C ASP A 27 1.03 -16.00 -10.05
N GLN A 28 0.42 -14.81 -10.20
CA GLN A 28 0.99 -13.57 -9.67
C GLN A 28 0.88 -13.49 -8.15
N ILE A 29 -0.18 -14.06 -7.58
CA ILE A 29 -0.37 -14.13 -6.13
C ILE A 29 0.72 -15.02 -5.51
N GLN A 30 0.96 -16.22 -6.06
CA GLN A 30 2.00 -17.12 -5.57
C GLN A 30 3.40 -16.54 -5.74
N LYS A 31 3.67 -15.83 -6.85
CA LYS A 31 4.95 -15.12 -6.99
C LYS A 31 5.09 -13.99 -5.99
N GLY A 32 4.01 -13.23 -5.74
CA GLY A 32 4.03 -12.08 -4.84
C GLY A 32 4.15 -12.43 -3.36
N LYS A 33 3.70 -13.62 -2.92
CA LYS A 33 3.69 -13.96 -1.49
C LYS A 33 5.06 -14.31 -0.91
N ASP A 34 5.93 -14.91 -1.70
CA ASP A 34 7.29 -15.26 -1.29
C ASP A 34 8.29 -14.11 -1.52
N ILE A 35 7.90 -13.09 -2.29
CA ILE A 35 8.78 -11.96 -2.60
C ILE A 35 8.66 -10.88 -1.52
N LYS A 36 9.80 -10.57 -0.90
CA LYS A 36 9.94 -9.38 -0.05
C LYS A 36 9.85 -8.11 -0.90
N SER A 37 8.70 -7.46 -0.87
CA SER A 37 8.53 -6.15 -1.49
C SER A 37 9.24 -5.06 -0.68
N ILE A 38 10.05 -4.24 -1.35
CA ILE A 38 10.63 -3.01 -0.79
C ILE A 38 9.73 -1.85 -1.20
N SER A 39 9.26 -1.08 -0.24
CA SER A 39 8.44 0.10 -0.45
C SER A 39 9.22 1.34 -0.02
N GLU A 40 9.61 2.16 -0.98
CA GLU A 40 10.21 3.47 -0.73
C GLU A 40 9.12 4.54 -0.75
N ILE A 41 9.03 5.31 0.32
CA ILE A 41 8.08 6.41 0.44
C ILE A 41 8.87 7.70 0.49
N VAL A 42 8.43 8.71 -0.27
CA VAL A 42 8.98 10.06 -0.29
C VAL A 42 7.83 11.03 -0.04
N GLN A 43 7.87 11.68 1.12
CA GLN A 43 6.91 12.71 1.50
C GLN A 43 7.50 14.10 1.22
N ASN A 44 6.81 14.88 0.38
CA ASN A 44 7.09 16.29 0.07
C ASN A 44 5.87 17.14 0.46
N GLY A 45 5.81 17.58 1.71
CA GLY A 45 4.66 18.29 2.26
C GLY A 45 3.40 17.41 2.20
N ASN A 46 2.46 17.78 1.34
CA ASN A 46 1.20 17.05 1.11
C ASN A 46 1.30 16.01 -0.02
N LYS A 47 2.37 16.02 -0.81
CA LYS A 47 2.57 15.08 -1.91
C LYS A 47 3.40 13.89 -1.43
N PHE A 48 2.90 12.69 -1.70
CA PHE A 48 3.53 11.44 -1.37
C PHE A 48 3.84 10.67 -2.65
N LYS A 49 5.03 10.09 -2.70
CA LYS A 49 5.48 9.20 -3.77
C LYS A 49 5.86 7.87 -3.16
N ILE A 50 5.19 6.81 -3.56
CA ILE A 50 5.44 5.45 -3.09
C ILE A 50 5.95 4.63 -4.27
N THR A 51 7.18 4.15 -4.15
CA THR A 51 7.81 3.22 -5.09
C THR A 51 7.83 1.84 -4.45
N VAL A 52 7.09 0.88 -5.01
CA VAL A 52 7.07 -0.51 -4.55
C VAL A 52 7.85 -1.38 -5.53
N THR A 53 8.93 -1.97 -5.06
CA THR A 53 9.75 -2.93 -5.79
C THR A 53 9.45 -4.33 -5.28
N THR A 54 8.91 -5.19 -6.14
CA THR A 54 8.60 -6.60 -5.84
C THR A 54 9.37 -7.47 -6.84
N GLY A 55 10.54 -7.96 -6.41
CA GLY A 55 11.43 -8.74 -7.27
C GLY A 55 11.91 -7.91 -8.45
N SER A 56 11.55 -8.31 -9.67
CA SER A 56 11.90 -7.58 -10.91
C SER A 56 10.90 -6.49 -11.31
N LYS A 57 9.72 -6.41 -10.65
CA LYS A 57 8.71 -5.39 -10.94
C LYS A 57 8.90 -4.18 -10.03
N VAL A 58 8.94 -2.99 -10.63
CA VAL A 58 8.94 -1.70 -9.90
C VAL A 58 7.68 -0.94 -10.28
N MET A 59 6.89 -0.56 -9.29
CA MET A 59 5.67 0.22 -9.43
C MET A 59 5.82 1.53 -8.68
N THR A 60 5.43 2.65 -9.28
CA THR A 60 5.52 3.97 -8.66
C THR A 60 4.15 4.64 -8.66
N ASN A 61 3.67 5.01 -7.48
CA ASN A 61 2.39 5.69 -7.27
C ASN A 61 2.63 7.06 -6.62
N GLU A 62 1.97 8.09 -7.11
CA GLU A 62 2.05 9.45 -6.55
C GLU A 62 0.65 9.95 -6.19
N PHE A 63 0.51 10.53 -5.00
CA PHE A 63 -0.76 11.07 -4.52
C PHE A 63 -0.56 12.33 -3.68
N THR A 64 -1.59 13.16 -3.61
CA THR A 64 -1.62 14.34 -2.74
C THR A 64 -2.70 14.14 -1.67
N ILE A 65 -2.36 14.47 -0.42
CA ILE A 65 -3.31 14.42 0.69
C ILE A 65 -4.44 15.41 0.47
N GLY A 66 -5.68 14.93 0.59
CA GLY A 66 -6.89 15.72 0.42
C GLY A 66 -7.36 15.89 -1.03
N GLU A 67 -6.63 15.36 -2.01
CA GLU A 67 -7.02 15.41 -3.42
C GLU A 67 -7.34 14.03 -3.99
N GLU A 68 -8.19 14.01 -5.02
CA GLU A 68 -8.43 12.81 -5.81
C GLU A 68 -7.18 12.50 -6.64
N CYS A 69 -6.64 11.30 -6.46
CA CYS A 69 -5.49 10.80 -7.20
C CYS A 69 -5.81 9.43 -7.81
N GLU A 70 -5.09 9.10 -8.87
CA GLU A 70 -5.22 7.81 -9.54
C GLU A 70 -4.07 6.91 -9.07
N MET A 71 -4.39 5.82 -8.38
CA MET A 71 -3.41 4.81 -7.96
C MET A 71 -3.51 3.58 -8.84
N GLU A 72 -2.36 3.12 -9.32
CA GLU A 72 -2.23 1.83 -9.97
C GLU A 72 -2.16 0.73 -8.91
N LEU A 73 -3.14 -0.18 -8.97
CA LEU A 73 -3.21 -1.37 -8.14
C LEU A 73 -2.28 -2.46 -8.70
N LEU A 74 -1.97 -3.45 -7.87
CA LEU A 74 -1.19 -4.64 -8.29
C LEU A 74 -1.85 -5.43 -9.43
N THR A 75 -3.16 -5.25 -9.65
CA THR A 75 -3.88 -5.81 -10.80
C THR A 75 -3.49 -5.14 -12.13
N GLY A 76 -2.85 -3.97 -12.11
CA GLY A 76 -2.65 -3.09 -13.26
C GLY A 76 -3.85 -2.16 -13.51
N GLU A 77 -4.94 -2.29 -12.75
CA GLU A 77 -6.05 -1.35 -12.82
C GLU A 77 -5.72 -0.07 -12.08
N LYS A 78 -6.16 1.04 -12.65
CA LYS A 78 -6.03 2.36 -12.04
C LYS A 78 -7.34 2.74 -11.36
N ALA A 79 -7.26 3.04 -10.07
CA ALA A 79 -8.41 3.40 -9.27
C ALA A 79 -8.24 4.79 -8.67
N LYS A 80 -9.29 5.61 -8.79
CA LYS A 80 -9.35 6.91 -8.13
C LYS A 80 -9.54 6.73 -6.64
N CYS A 81 -8.71 7.42 -5.87
CA CYS A 81 -8.74 7.39 -4.41
C CYS A 81 -8.42 8.75 -3.83
N ILE A 82 -8.96 9.02 -2.65
CA ILE A 82 -8.64 10.22 -1.88
C ILE A 82 -7.94 9.76 -0.62
N VAL A 83 -6.69 10.21 -0.44
CA VAL A 83 -5.91 9.91 0.76
C VAL A 83 -6.03 11.07 1.73
N ASN A 84 -6.46 10.79 2.94
CA ASN A 84 -6.53 11.75 4.04
C ASN A 84 -5.50 11.38 5.09
N MET A 85 -4.89 12.37 5.72
CA MET A 85 -3.97 12.14 6.84
C MET A 85 -4.73 12.35 8.15
N GLU A 86 -4.78 11.33 8.99
CA GLU A 86 -5.32 11.42 10.35
C GLU A 86 -4.15 11.55 11.34
N GLY A 87 -4.11 12.66 12.07
CA GLY A 87 -2.98 12.96 12.96
C GLY A 87 -1.67 13.13 12.18
N ASN A 88 -0.58 12.61 12.73
CA ASN A 88 0.77 12.80 12.17
C ASN A 88 1.42 11.51 11.64
N ASN A 89 0.74 10.38 11.76
CA ASN A 89 1.32 9.06 11.51
C ASN A 89 0.33 8.05 10.91
N LYS A 90 -0.86 8.48 10.49
CA LYS A 90 -1.87 7.64 9.87
C LYS A 90 -2.40 8.26 8.58
N LEU A 91 -2.45 7.46 7.53
CA LEU A 91 -3.03 7.80 6.23
C LEU A 91 -4.24 6.90 6.00
N VAL A 92 -5.37 7.48 5.65
CA VAL A 92 -6.61 6.77 5.34
C VAL A 92 -7.04 7.13 3.93
N ALA A 93 -6.92 6.15 3.04
CA ALA A 93 -7.39 6.24 1.67
C ALA A 93 -8.73 5.50 1.52
N ASN A 94 -9.67 6.10 0.80
CA ASN A 94 -10.97 5.50 0.52
C ASN A 94 -11.17 5.36 -1.00
N LEU A 95 -11.45 4.13 -1.44
CA LEU A 95 -11.56 3.71 -2.84
C LEU A 95 -12.90 3.03 -3.06
N LYS A 96 -13.98 3.76 -3.38
CA LYS A 96 -15.32 3.21 -3.73
C LYS A 96 -15.64 1.83 -3.12
N GLY A 97 -15.61 1.71 -1.79
CA GLY A 97 -15.89 0.46 -1.05
C GLY A 97 -14.67 -0.31 -0.52
N LEU A 98 -13.45 0.14 -0.81
CA LEU A 98 -12.20 -0.34 -0.24
C LEU A 98 -11.58 0.75 0.64
N LYS A 99 -11.34 0.42 1.91
CA LYS A 99 -10.68 1.30 2.87
C LYS A 99 -9.23 0.86 3.03
N SER A 100 -8.29 1.75 2.76
CA SER A 100 -6.86 1.52 2.94
C SER A 100 -6.34 2.42 4.06
N VAL A 101 -5.67 1.85 5.04
CA VAL A 101 -5.15 2.53 6.22
C VAL A 101 -3.67 2.23 6.34
N THR A 102 -2.83 3.26 6.33
CA THR A 102 -1.38 3.16 6.48
C THR A 102 -0.95 3.86 7.76
N GLU A 103 -0.46 3.12 8.73
CA GLU A 103 -0.04 3.60 10.05
C GLU A 103 1.47 3.44 10.22
N LEU A 104 2.17 4.54 10.51
CA LEU A 104 3.58 4.58 10.83
C LEU A 104 3.77 4.56 12.35
N ASN A 105 4.47 3.54 12.83
CA ASN A 105 4.83 3.36 14.23
C ASN A 105 6.36 3.27 14.33
N GLY A 106 7.01 4.41 14.58
CA GLY A 106 8.46 4.53 14.58
C GLY A 106 9.04 4.13 13.23
N ASP A 107 9.74 2.99 13.20
CA ASP A 107 10.34 2.42 11.99
C ASP A 107 9.47 1.34 11.32
N THR A 108 8.24 1.12 11.77
CA THR A 108 7.36 0.08 11.20
C THR A 108 6.13 0.72 10.57
N ILE A 109 5.83 0.36 9.32
CA ILE A 109 4.59 0.72 8.63
C ILE A 109 3.66 -0.48 8.64
N THR A 110 2.44 -0.26 9.14
CA THR A 110 1.33 -1.20 9.03
C THR A 110 0.35 -0.68 8.00
N HIS A 111 0.18 -1.42 6.92
CA HIS A 111 -0.79 -1.13 5.87
C HIS A 111 -1.92 -2.13 5.94
N THR A 112 -3.16 -1.65 6.08
CA THR A 112 -4.36 -2.45 6.24
C THR A 112 -5.37 -2.05 5.16
N MET A 113 -5.76 -2.98 4.31
CA MET A 113 -6.81 -2.78 3.30
C MET A 113 -8.01 -3.62 3.64
N THR A 114 -9.20 -3.04 3.61
CA THR A 114 -10.46 -3.72 3.91
C THR A 114 -11.42 -3.51 2.75
N LYS A 115 -11.98 -4.60 2.22
CA LYS A 115 -12.96 -4.61 1.13
C LYS A 115 -14.06 -5.61 1.50
N GLY A 116 -15.24 -5.12 1.88
CA GLY A 116 -16.31 -5.98 2.43
C GLY A 116 -15.83 -6.73 3.68
N ASP A 117 -16.00 -8.06 3.68
CA ASP A 117 -15.55 -8.95 4.76
C ASP A 117 -14.07 -9.35 4.69
N LEU A 118 -13.35 -8.96 3.63
CA LEU A 118 -11.93 -9.28 3.47
C LEU A 118 -11.05 -8.14 4.00
N THR A 119 -10.14 -8.50 4.90
CA THR A 119 -9.11 -7.60 5.43
C THR A 119 -7.73 -8.13 5.11
N TYR A 120 -6.98 -7.40 4.31
CA TYR A 120 -5.56 -7.60 4.04
C TYR A 120 -4.73 -6.72 4.96
N LYS A 121 -3.70 -7.28 5.60
CA LYS A 121 -2.79 -6.53 6.45
C LYS A 121 -1.35 -6.83 6.06
N ARG A 122 -0.52 -5.80 6.00
CA ARG A 122 0.89 -5.88 5.67
C ARG A 122 1.70 -5.06 6.66
N ILE A 123 2.75 -5.65 7.19
CA ILE A 123 3.69 -5.02 8.11
C ILE A 123 5.04 -4.95 7.41
N SER A 124 5.56 -3.73 7.27
CA SER A 124 6.87 -3.47 6.67
C SER A 124 7.73 -2.70 7.65
N LYS A 125 9.02 -3.02 7.74
CA LYS A 125 9.97 -2.37 8.65
C LYS A 125 10.99 -1.59 7.85
N ARG A 126 11.36 -0.42 8.37
CA ARG A 126 12.35 0.46 7.76
C ARG A 126 13.71 -0.26 7.69
N ILE A 127 14.36 -0.12 6.56
CA ILE A 127 15.72 -0.63 6.29
C ILE A 127 16.68 0.52 6.00
#